data_AF-A0A920YPN1-F1
#
_entry.id   AF-A0A920YPN1-F1
#
_cell.length_a   1.000
_cell.length_b   1.000
_cell.length_c   1.000
_cell.angle_alpha   90.00
_cell.angle_beta   90.00
_cell.angle_gamma   90.00
#
_symmetry.space_group_name_H-M   'P 1'
#
loop_
_entity.id
_entity.type
_entity.pdbx_description
1 polymer ?
#
loop_
_entity_poly.entity_id
_entity_poly.type
_entity_poly.pdbx_seq_one_letter_code
_entity_poly.pdbx_strand_id
1 'polypeptide(L)'
;MGLNERIITVKRRNTVVLSVLAALQVIMLLITKFILDSFRSELNFEDIINNIVIAVLAVCFILTDIYFYVKRIYRVGCLPCDTPIKCVVEDLVFFSHTDDGVRRYKVYPIVRNTETGQLMFTYDNYCLGSYTTRHSSINNALISARIYRKDNSVVKTGDTVHVYILKPVTVQVQIDEGRNIVKLNRAKYRFLHENENYKADVFNELHFFEGLIDVECGEIEN
;
A
#
# COMPACT_ATOMS: atom_id res chain seq x y z
N MET A 1 8.93 14.95 23.00
CA MET A 1 7.97 14.24 22.13
C MET A 1 8.46 12.81 21.98
N GLY A 2 7.66 11.83 22.42
CA GLY A 2 8.00 10.41 22.24
C GLY A 2 7.83 10.02 20.78
N LEU A 3 8.69 9.13 20.28
CA LEU A 3 8.55 8.58 18.93
C LEU A 3 7.27 7.75 18.84
N ASN A 4 6.60 7.82 17.69
CA ASN A 4 5.42 6.99 17.46
C ASN A 4 5.82 5.50 17.23
N GLU A 5 5.64 4.68 18.27
CA GLU A 5 5.96 3.25 18.27
C GLU A 5 5.28 2.46 17.14
N ARG A 6 4.13 2.92 16.64
CA ARG A 6 3.41 2.23 15.58
C ARG A 6 4.05 2.46 14.22
N ILE A 7 4.49 3.68 13.95
CA ILE A 7 5.25 4.01 12.74
C ILE A 7 6.59 3.26 12.75
N ILE A 8 7.24 3.20 13.92
CA ILE A 8 8.46 2.39 14.12
C ILE A 8 8.19 0.91 13.82
N THR A 9 7.06 0.38 14.30
CA THR A 9 6.67 -1.02 14.04
C THR A 9 6.48 -1.29 12.54
N VAL A 10 5.84 -0.37 11.81
CA VAL A 10 5.68 -0.48 10.35
C VAL A 10 7.05 -0.46 9.66
N LYS A 11 7.93 0.46 10.04
CA LYS A 11 9.30 0.54 9.52
C LYS A 11 10.06 -0.77 9.78
N ARG A 12 10.00 -1.29 11.01
CA ARG A 12 10.68 -2.54 11.41
C ARG A 12 10.21 -3.72 10.59
N ARG A 13 8.89 -3.86 10.39
CA ARG A 13 8.32 -4.92 9.53
C ARG A 13 8.86 -4.83 8.11
N ASN A 14 8.89 -3.62 7.52
CA ASN A 14 9.40 -3.43 6.17
C ASN A 14 10.91 -3.73 6.08
N THR A 15 11.69 -3.39 7.10
CA THR A 15 13.11 -3.77 7.18
C THR A 15 13.29 -5.28 7.21
N VAL A 16 12.50 -6.01 8.01
CA VAL A 16 12.56 -7.49 8.04
C VAL A 16 12.23 -8.08 6.68
N VAL A 17 11.20 -7.56 5.99
CA VAL A 17 10.86 -8.00 4.62
C VAL A 17 12.03 -7.79 3.66
N LEU A 18 12.68 -6.61 3.70
CA LEU A 18 13.84 -6.34 2.86
C LEU A 18 15.00 -7.31 3.15
N SER A 19 15.28 -7.60 4.42
CA SER A 19 16.32 -8.58 4.79
C SER A 19 16.03 -9.99 4.27
N VAL A 20 14.77 -10.43 4.33
CA VAL A 20 14.36 -11.73 3.77
C VAL A 20 14.49 -11.74 2.25
N LEU A 21 14.09 -10.66 1.56
CA LEU A 21 14.22 -10.54 0.11
C LEU A 21 15.69 -10.57 -0.32
N ALA A 22 16.56 -9.83 0.36
CA ALA A 22 17.99 -9.81 0.07
C ALA A 22 18.62 -11.21 0.27
N ALA A 23 18.24 -11.93 1.34
CA ALA A 23 18.70 -13.31 1.56
C ALA A 23 18.26 -14.25 0.42
N LEU A 24 17.00 -14.14 -0.03
CA LEU A 24 16.48 -14.91 -1.16
C LEU A 24 17.19 -14.58 -2.47
N GLN A 25 17.51 -13.31 -2.71
CA GLN A 25 18.27 -12.87 -3.89
C GLN A 25 19.70 -13.46 -3.91
N VAL A 26 20.37 -13.53 -2.75
CA VAL A 26 21.68 -14.20 -2.64
C VAL A 26 21.56 -15.69 -2.97
N ILE A 27 20.56 -16.38 -2.40
CA ILE A 27 20.29 -17.80 -2.71
C ILE A 27 20.03 -17.98 -4.21
N MET A 28 19.23 -17.10 -4.81
CA MET A 28 18.95 -17.12 -6.25
C MET A 28 20.23 -16.94 -7.08
N LEU A 29 21.11 -16.00 -6.75
CA LEU A 29 22.39 -15.83 -7.44
C LEU A 29 23.27 -17.08 -7.33
N LEU A 30 23.30 -17.73 -6.16
CA LEU A 30 24.06 -18.97 -5.96
C LEU A 30 23.50 -20.12 -6.83
N ILE A 31 22.18 -20.28 -6.85
CA ILE A 31 21.51 -21.28 -7.70
C ILE A 31 21.76 -21.00 -9.18
N THR A 32 21.58 -19.75 -9.62
CA THR A 32 21.85 -19.36 -11.01
C THR A 32 23.31 -19.61 -11.38
N LYS A 33 24.26 -19.28 -10.50
CA LYS A 33 25.67 -19.57 -10.72
C LYS A 33 25.92 -21.07 -10.86
N PHE A 34 25.39 -21.89 -9.96
CA PHE A 34 25.52 -23.34 -10.01
C PHE A 34 24.98 -23.92 -11.33
N ILE A 35 23.83 -23.44 -11.78
CA ILE A 35 23.22 -23.85 -13.06
C ILE A 35 24.11 -23.44 -14.24
N LEU A 36 24.58 -22.19 -14.28
CA LEU A 36 25.46 -21.69 -15.33
C LEU A 36 26.79 -22.45 -15.39
N ASP A 37 27.38 -22.77 -14.23
CA ASP A 37 28.60 -23.57 -14.14
C ASP A 37 28.37 -25.01 -14.65
N SER A 38 27.17 -25.58 -14.44
CA SER A 38 26.82 -26.91 -14.98
C SER A 38 26.67 -26.89 -16.51
N PHE A 39 26.09 -25.84 -17.08
CA PHE A 39 25.99 -25.68 -18.53
C PHE A 39 27.31 -25.31 -19.20
N ARG A 40 28.22 -24.64 -18.48
CA ARG A 40 29.56 -24.30 -18.96
C ARG A 40 30.32 -25.54 -19.41
N SER A 41 30.20 -26.66 -18.68
CA SER A 41 30.83 -27.93 -19.07
C SER A 41 30.20 -28.60 -20.30
N GLU A 42 28.98 -28.24 -20.66
CA GLU A 42 28.24 -28.89 -21.77
C GLU A 42 28.24 -28.07 -23.07
N LEU A 43 28.31 -26.73 -22.99
CA LEU A 43 28.01 -25.84 -24.11
C LEU A 43 29.16 -24.92 -24.57
N ASN A 44 30.39 -25.06 -24.01
CA ASN A 44 31.54 -24.17 -24.30
C ASN A 44 31.19 -22.68 -24.17
N PHE A 45 30.34 -22.31 -23.20
CA PHE A 45 30.05 -20.91 -22.91
C PHE A 45 31.31 -20.20 -22.41
N GLU A 46 31.63 -19.04 -22.99
CA GLU A 46 32.75 -18.22 -22.56
C GLU A 46 32.52 -17.67 -21.14
N ASP A 47 33.57 -17.70 -20.30
CA ASP A 47 33.57 -17.21 -18.91
C ASP A 47 33.06 -15.76 -18.78
N ILE A 48 33.29 -14.97 -19.82
CA ILE A 48 32.85 -13.58 -19.92
C ILE A 48 31.31 -13.50 -19.87
N ILE A 49 30.60 -14.38 -20.58
CA ILE A 49 29.14 -14.34 -20.67
C ILE A 49 28.51 -14.69 -19.32
N ASN A 50 29.01 -15.74 -18.64
CA ASN A 50 28.51 -16.14 -17.33
C ASN A 50 28.69 -15.03 -16.28
N ASN A 51 29.85 -14.37 -16.29
CA ASN A 51 30.11 -13.24 -15.39
C ASN A 51 29.20 -12.05 -15.69
N ILE A 52 28.92 -11.75 -16.96
CA ILE A 52 27.99 -10.68 -17.35
C ILE A 52 26.58 -10.98 -16.84
N VAL A 53 26.08 -12.20 -17.00
CA VAL A 53 24.72 -12.58 -16.55
C VAL A 53 24.57 -12.39 -15.04
N ILE A 54 25.53 -12.89 -14.25
CA ILE A 54 25.51 -12.74 -12.80
C ILE A 54 25.60 -11.26 -12.38
N ALA A 55 26.46 -10.48 -13.05
CA ALA A 55 26.60 -9.05 -12.77
C ALA A 55 25.30 -8.28 -13.05
N VAL A 56 24.63 -8.55 -14.19
CA VAL A 56 23.36 -7.92 -14.54
C VAL A 56 22.28 -8.26 -13.51
N LEU A 57 22.17 -9.54 -13.11
CA LEU A 57 21.21 -9.95 -12.08
C LEU A 57 21.47 -9.27 -10.73
N ALA A 58 22.73 -9.19 -10.31
CA ALA A 58 23.12 -8.51 -9.08
C ALA A 58 22.74 -7.02 -9.11
N VAL A 59 22.97 -6.33 -10.24
CA VAL A 59 22.56 -4.92 -10.41
C VAL A 59 21.04 -4.77 -10.32
N CYS A 60 20.27 -5.64 -10.98
CA CYS A 60 18.81 -5.62 -10.91
C CYS A 60 18.30 -5.83 -9.47
N PHE A 61 18.92 -6.72 -8.70
CA PHE A 61 18.59 -6.95 -7.29
C PHE A 61 18.90 -5.72 -6.43
N ILE A 62 20.09 -5.13 -6.57
CA ILE A 62 20.46 -3.90 -5.86
C ILE A 62 19.47 -2.76 -6.15
N LEU A 63 19.11 -2.55 -7.42
CA LEU A 63 18.15 -1.51 -7.80
C LEU A 63 16.76 -1.77 -7.20
N THR A 64 16.33 -3.03 -7.16
CA THR A 64 15.06 -3.44 -6.55
C THR A 64 15.05 -3.18 -5.04
N ASP A 65 16.15 -3.50 -4.36
CA ASP A 65 16.31 -3.29 -2.92
C ASP A 65 16.36 -1.81 -2.56
N ILE A 66 17.09 -0.99 -3.33
CA ILE A 66 17.10 0.47 -3.17
C ILE A 66 15.70 1.03 -3.35
N TYR A 67 14.99 0.60 -4.41
CA TYR A 67 13.62 1.03 -4.66
C TYR A 67 12.69 0.67 -3.50
N PHE A 68 12.78 -0.56 -2.99
CA PHE A 68 11.99 -1.01 -1.85
C PHE A 68 12.33 -0.22 -0.58
N TYR A 69 13.61 -0.04 -0.27
CA TYR A 69 14.09 0.73 0.88
C TYR A 69 13.54 2.16 0.85
N VAL A 70 13.72 2.87 -0.26
CA VAL A 70 13.25 4.25 -0.40
C VAL A 70 11.73 4.32 -0.24
N LYS A 71 11.00 3.42 -0.91
CA LYS A 71 9.54 3.47 -0.97
C LYS A 71 8.86 3.04 0.33
N ARG A 72 9.40 2.04 1.04
CA ARG A 72 8.73 1.40 2.19
C ARG A 72 9.39 1.66 3.54
N ILE A 73 10.68 1.99 3.58
CA ILE A 73 11.41 2.15 4.85
C ILE A 73 11.75 3.62 5.09
N TYR A 74 12.43 4.27 4.14
CA TYR A 74 12.87 5.65 4.28
C TYR A 74 11.70 6.61 4.49
N ARG A 75 10.70 6.57 3.59
CA ARG A 75 9.51 7.44 3.65
C ARG A 75 8.71 7.28 4.94
N VAL A 76 8.47 6.04 5.38
CA VAL A 76 7.79 5.77 6.67
C VAL A 76 8.63 6.28 7.84
N GLY A 77 9.96 6.19 7.74
CA GLY A 77 10.90 6.67 8.74
C GLY A 77 10.94 8.19 8.93
N CYS A 78 10.32 8.97 8.05
CA CYS A 78 10.18 10.43 8.20
C CYS A 78 9.01 10.82 9.11
N LEU A 79 8.00 9.95 9.24
CA LEU A 79 6.77 10.23 10.00
C LEU A 79 6.82 10.06 11.55
N PRO A 80 7.79 9.37 12.21
CA PRO A 80 7.72 9.09 13.65
C PRO A 80 7.68 10.31 14.58
N CYS A 81 8.14 11.47 14.09
CA CYS A 81 8.20 12.72 14.84
C CYS A 81 7.04 13.66 14.53
N ASP A 82 6.21 13.33 13.54
CA ASP A 82 5.10 14.18 13.14
C ASP A 82 3.97 14.08 14.15
N THR A 83 3.34 15.24 14.42
CA THR A 83 2.15 15.28 15.27
C THR A 83 0.99 14.67 14.48
N PRO A 84 0.30 13.64 14.99
CA PRO A 84 -0.83 13.06 14.31
C PRO A 84 -1.98 14.07 14.17
N ILE A 85 -2.66 14.03 13.04
CA ILE A 85 -3.93 14.71 12.85
C ILE A 85 -5.03 13.75 13.29
N LYS A 86 -5.87 14.19 14.24
CA LYS A 86 -7.04 13.41 14.65
C LYS A 86 -8.11 13.49 13.57
N CYS A 87 -8.57 12.33 13.13
CA CYS A 87 -9.59 12.22 12.10
C CYS A 87 -10.64 11.19 12.49
N VAL A 88 -11.80 11.25 11.82
CA VAL A 88 -12.86 10.25 11.90
C VAL A 88 -13.00 9.57 10.55
N VAL A 89 -13.22 8.26 10.53
CA VAL A 89 -13.51 7.51 9.29
C VAL A 89 -14.89 7.91 8.79
N GLU A 90 -14.97 8.50 7.61
CA GLU A 90 -16.23 8.91 6.98
C GLU A 90 -16.79 7.83 6.07
N ASP A 91 -15.91 7.13 5.37
CA ASP A 91 -16.28 6.11 4.41
C ASP A 91 -15.12 5.14 4.16
N LEU A 92 -15.45 3.96 3.65
CA LEU A 92 -14.51 2.93 3.24
C LEU A 92 -14.70 2.64 1.76
N VAL A 93 -13.72 3.07 0.96
CA VAL A 93 -13.79 2.91 -0.50
C VAL A 93 -13.07 1.65 -0.95
N PHE A 94 -13.69 0.90 -1.84
CA PHE A 94 -13.17 -0.37 -2.35
C PHE A 94 -12.62 -0.22 -3.76
N PHE A 95 -11.32 -0.47 -3.91
CA PHE A 95 -10.66 -0.54 -5.20
C PHE A 95 -10.47 -1.99 -5.62
N SER A 96 -11.14 -2.38 -6.70
CA SER A 96 -10.95 -3.70 -7.30
C SER A 96 -9.69 -3.74 -8.16
N HIS A 97 -8.94 -4.82 -8.06
CA HIS A 97 -7.82 -5.15 -8.96
C HIS A 97 -7.90 -6.64 -9.33
N THR A 98 -7.37 -6.99 -10.49
CA THR A 98 -7.27 -8.38 -10.93
C THR A 98 -5.87 -8.88 -10.60
N ASP A 99 -5.78 -9.97 -9.85
CA ASP A 99 -4.54 -10.61 -9.41
C ASP A 99 -4.65 -12.11 -9.72
N ASP A 100 -3.79 -12.63 -10.60
CA ASP A 100 -3.82 -14.02 -11.08
C ASP A 100 -5.20 -14.50 -11.58
N GLY A 101 -5.93 -13.63 -12.29
CA GLY A 101 -7.27 -13.92 -12.81
C GLY A 101 -8.39 -13.88 -11.76
N VAL A 102 -8.06 -13.69 -10.48
CA VAL A 102 -9.01 -13.53 -9.38
C VAL A 102 -9.19 -12.04 -9.07
N ARG A 103 -10.46 -11.60 -8.95
CA ARG A 103 -10.76 -10.23 -8.58
C ARG A 103 -10.56 -10.04 -7.08
N ARG A 104 -9.58 -9.21 -6.71
CA ARG A 104 -9.30 -8.82 -5.32
C ARG A 104 -9.70 -7.38 -5.08
N TYR A 105 -9.95 -7.04 -3.81
CA TYR A 105 -10.35 -5.71 -3.39
C TYR A 105 -9.38 -5.18 -2.33
N LYS A 106 -8.97 -3.92 -2.48
CA LYS A 106 -8.29 -3.15 -1.42
C LYS A 106 -9.26 -2.11 -0.90
N VAL A 107 -9.32 -1.97 0.42
CA VAL A 107 -10.16 -0.96 1.06
C VAL A 107 -9.27 0.19 1.54
N TYR A 108 -9.69 1.42 1.30
CA TYR A 108 -9.04 2.62 1.80
C TYR A 108 -10.05 3.51 2.53
N PRO A 109 -9.73 4.03 3.73
CA PRO A 109 -10.63 4.94 4.42
C PRO A 109 -10.53 6.36 3.83
N ILE A 110 -11.69 6.97 3.59
CA ILE A 110 -11.82 8.42 3.55
C ILE A 110 -12.00 8.89 4.99
N VAL A 111 -11.23 9.89 5.40
CA VAL A 111 -11.23 10.37 6.77
C VAL A 111 -11.46 11.87 6.82
N ARG A 112 -12.19 12.36 7.81
CA ARG A 112 -12.41 13.78 8.06
C ARG A 112 -11.52 14.25 9.19
N ASN A 113 -10.75 15.31 8.96
CA ASN A 113 -10.02 16.01 10.01
C ASN A 113 -11.02 16.59 11.03
N THR A 114 -10.87 16.26 12.31
CA THR A 114 -11.81 16.70 13.37
C THR A 114 -11.71 18.19 13.69
N GLU A 115 -10.59 18.82 13.38
CA GLU A 115 -10.35 20.25 13.64
C GLU A 115 -10.78 21.13 12.47
N THR A 116 -10.44 20.72 11.24
CA THR A 116 -10.68 21.55 10.04
C THR A 116 -11.90 21.13 9.23
N GLY A 117 -12.46 19.94 9.48
CA GLY A 117 -13.57 19.37 8.71
C GLY A 117 -13.19 18.86 7.31
N GLN A 118 -11.92 18.98 6.91
CA GLN A 118 -11.45 18.58 5.58
C GLN A 118 -11.49 17.06 5.40
N LEU A 119 -11.99 16.61 4.25
CA LEU A 119 -11.91 15.23 3.82
C LEU A 119 -10.53 14.93 3.24
N MET A 120 -9.91 13.86 3.73
CA MET A 120 -8.56 13.47 3.40
C MET A 120 -8.54 12.03 2.89
N PHE A 121 -7.67 11.77 1.90
CA PHE A 121 -7.59 10.45 1.29
C PHE A 121 -6.18 10.09 0.84
N THR A 122 -5.79 8.84 1.06
CA THR A 122 -4.55 8.28 0.55
C THR A 122 -4.79 6.87 0.02
N TYR A 123 -4.13 6.51 -1.07
CA TYR A 123 -4.35 5.24 -1.75
C TYR A 123 -3.09 4.75 -2.47
N ASP A 124 -3.05 3.45 -2.72
CA ASP A 124 -2.02 2.77 -3.52
C ASP A 124 -0.59 3.22 -3.19
N ASN A 125 0.13 3.83 -4.14
CA ASN A 125 1.52 4.26 -3.96
C ASN A 125 1.69 5.45 -3.01
N TYR A 126 0.63 6.20 -2.74
CA TYR A 126 0.63 7.29 -1.76
C TYR A 126 0.37 6.80 -0.34
N CYS A 127 -0.29 5.64 -0.19
CA CYS A 127 -0.52 5.02 1.10
C CYS A 127 0.73 4.26 1.56
N LEU A 128 1.40 4.83 2.57
CA LEU A 128 2.56 4.23 3.23
C LEU A 128 2.15 3.16 4.26
N GLY A 129 0.88 3.15 4.66
CA GLY A 129 0.27 2.11 5.50
C GLY A 129 -0.01 0.81 4.73
N SER A 130 -0.28 -0.25 5.48
CA SER A 130 -0.81 -1.51 4.95
C SER A 130 -2.02 -1.92 5.78
N TYR A 131 -3.18 -2.02 5.14
CA TYR A 131 -4.40 -2.47 5.80
C TYR A 131 -4.61 -3.97 5.59
N THR A 132 -5.00 -4.66 6.65
CA THR A 132 -5.48 -6.05 6.53
C THR A 132 -6.89 -6.03 5.96
N THR A 133 -7.00 -6.13 4.65
CA THR A 133 -8.30 -6.20 3.96
C THR A 133 -8.74 -7.65 3.82
N ARG A 134 -9.96 -7.98 4.27
CA ARG A 134 -10.64 -9.23 3.88
C ARG A 134 -11.89 -8.87 3.08
N HIS A 135 -12.21 -9.68 2.09
CA HIS A 135 -13.40 -9.51 1.26
C HIS A 135 -14.11 -10.84 1.05
N SER A 136 -15.41 -10.76 0.80
CA SER A 136 -16.26 -11.87 0.42
C SER A 136 -16.96 -11.56 -0.89
N SER A 137 -17.11 -12.57 -1.74
CA SER A 137 -17.76 -12.45 -3.04
C SER A 137 -18.55 -13.71 -3.36
N ILE A 138 -19.72 -13.54 -3.97
CA ILE A 138 -20.51 -14.63 -4.57
C ILE A 138 -20.67 -14.31 -6.06
N ASN A 139 -20.46 -15.30 -6.93
CA ASN A 139 -20.63 -15.16 -8.39
C ASN A 139 -19.88 -13.94 -8.99
N ASN A 140 -18.64 -13.71 -8.58
CA ASN A 140 -17.80 -12.56 -8.97
C ASN A 140 -18.35 -11.17 -8.59
N ALA A 141 -19.45 -11.10 -7.82
CA ALA A 141 -19.95 -9.87 -7.21
C ALA A 141 -19.40 -9.73 -5.79
N LEU A 142 -18.90 -8.53 -5.46
CA LEU A 142 -18.46 -8.21 -4.09
C LEU A 142 -19.68 -8.16 -3.16
N ILE A 143 -19.60 -8.87 -2.03
CA ILE A 143 -20.60 -8.80 -0.96
C ILE A 143 -20.13 -7.84 0.12
N SER A 144 -18.89 -8.02 0.57
CA SER A 144 -18.30 -7.17 1.59
C SER A 144 -16.79 -7.10 1.43
N ALA A 145 -16.21 -5.95 1.75
CA ALA A 145 -14.79 -5.80 1.98
C ALA A 145 -14.61 -4.91 3.21
N ARG A 146 -13.69 -5.27 4.10
CA ARG A 146 -13.48 -4.56 5.36
C ARG A 146 -12.00 -4.47 5.69
N ILE A 147 -11.63 -3.41 6.39
CA ILE A 147 -10.33 -3.29 7.05
C ILE A 147 -10.44 -3.91 8.44
N TYR A 148 -9.51 -4.79 8.76
CA TYR A 148 -9.38 -5.41 10.09
C TYR A 148 -8.17 -4.84 10.82
N ARG A 149 -8.38 -4.47 12.08
CA ARG A 149 -7.32 -4.14 13.02
C ARG A 149 -6.55 -5.40 13.44
N LYS A 150 -5.43 -5.22 14.15
CA LYS A 150 -4.61 -6.35 14.63
C LYS A 150 -5.35 -7.30 15.58
N ASP A 151 -6.30 -6.78 16.34
CA ASP A 151 -7.17 -7.54 17.24
C ASP A 151 -8.32 -8.26 16.51
N ASN A 152 -8.37 -8.17 15.17
CA ASN A 152 -9.47 -8.63 14.30
C ASN A 152 -10.78 -7.85 14.45
N SER A 153 -10.81 -6.71 15.15
CA SER A 153 -11.96 -5.81 15.09
C SER A 153 -12.04 -5.15 13.71
N VAL A 154 -13.26 -4.84 13.28
CA VAL A 154 -13.53 -4.21 11.98
C VAL A 154 -13.46 -2.70 12.15
N VAL A 155 -12.76 -2.02 11.23
CA VAL A 155 -12.82 -0.56 11.10
C VAL A 155 -14.17 -0.18 10.51
N LYS A 156 -14.86 0.75 11.14
CA LYS A 156 -16.19 1.25 10.75
C LYS A 156 -16.14 2.75 10.49
N THR A 157 -17.12 3.24 9.73
CA THR A 157 -17.45 4.68 9.71
C THR A 157 -17.76 5.16 11.12
N GLY A 158 -17.23 6.32 11.50
CA GLY A 158 -17.30 6.88 12.84
C GLY A 158 -16.05 6.60 13.70
N ASP A 159 -15.23 5.62 13.35
CA ASP A 159 -14.05 5.30 14.14
C ASP A 159 -13.02 6.45 14.12
N THR A 160 -12.46 6.75 15.29
CA THR A 160 -11.35 7.71 15.40
C THR A 160 -10.05 7.08 14.93
N VAL A 161 -9.30 7.83 14.12
CA VAL A 161 -8.00 7.42 13.56
C VAL A 161 -7.00 8.57 13.60
N HIS A 162 -5.72 8.24 13.51
CA HIS A 162 -4.66 9.24 13.38
C HIS A 162 -4.07 9.25 11.98
N VAL A 163 -3.88 10.44 11.41
CA VAL A 163 -3.29 10.64 10.08
C VAL A 163 -1.92 11.29 10.21
N TYR A 164 -0.94 10.74 9.50
CA TYR A 164 0.41 11.27 9.37
C TYR A 164 0.66 11.61 7.91
N ILE A 165 0.89 12.88 7.61
CA ILE A 165 1.08 13.38 6.25
C ILE A 165 2.58 13.55 6.00
N LEU A 166 3.11 12.84 5.01
CA LEU A 166 4.46 13.11 4.51
C LEU A 166 4.48 14.35 3.63
N LYS A 167 3.51 14.44 2.70
CA LYS A 167 3.28 15.60 1.84
C LYS A 167 1.91 15.56 1.18
N PRO A 168 1.32 16.72 0.83
CA PRO A 168 0.17 16.76 -0.05
C PRO A 168 0.54 16.25 -1.45
N VAL A 169 -0.43 15.66 -2.16
CA VAL A 169 -0.26 15.23 -3.55
C VAL A 169 -1.40 15.72 -4.41
N THR A 170 -1.10 16.15 -5.63
CA THR A 170 -2.13 16.50 -6.61
C THR A 170 -2.53 15.26 -7.40
N VAL A 171 -3.82 14.96 -7.41
CA VAL A 171 -4.39 13.82 -8.14
C VAL A 171 -5.36 14.36 -9.18
N GLN A 172 -5.20 13.92 -10.43
CA GLN A 172 -6.18 14.23 -11.47
C GLN A 172 -7.39 13.32 -11.28
N VAL A 173 -8.54 13.91 -10.96
CA VAL A 173 -9.79 13.20 -10.76
C VAL A 173 -10.67 13.35 -12.01
N GLN A 174 -11.16 12.24 -12.55
CA GLN A 174 -12.18 12.23 -13.59
C GLN A 174 -13.26 11.23 -13.18
N ILE A 175 -14.53 11.64 -13.26
CA ILE A 175 -15.65 10.85 -12.76
C ILE A 175 -16.60 10.57 -13.91
N ASP A 176 -17.01 9.32 -14.02
CA ASP A 176 -18.11 8.87 -14.87
C ASP A 176 -19.22 8.39 -13.94
N GLU A 177 -20.14 9.31 -13.60
CA GLU A 177 -21.26 9.05 -12.70
C GLU A 177 -22.19 7.97 -13.24
N GLY A 178 -22.42 7.95 -14.56
CA GLY A 178 -23.32 7.00 -15.21
C GLY A 178 -22.85 5.54 -15.08
N ARG A 179 -21.54 5.32 -14.96
CA ARG A 179 -20.95 3.99 -14.75
C ARG A 179 -20.43 3.76 -13.33
N ASN A 180 -20.55 4.76 -12.45
CA ASN A 180 -19.96 4.79 -11.13
C ASN A 180 -18.45 4.47 -11.14
N ILE A 181 -17.70 5.11 -12.05
CA ILE A 181 -16.26 4.93 -12.23
C ILE A 181 -15.54 6.22 -11.85
N VAL A 182 -14.53 6.10 -11.00
CA VAL A 182 -13.59 7.18 -10.65
C VAL A 182 -12.25 6.84 -11.26
N LYS A 183 -11.68 7.77 -12.02
CA LYS A 183 -10.33 7.69 -12.54
C LYS A 183 -9.45 8.63 -11.75
N LEU A 184 -8.47 8.06 -11.05
CA LEU A 184 -7.46 8.78 -10.29
C LEU A 184 -6.14 8.68 -11.04
N ASN A 185 -5.66 9.82 -11.53
CA ASN A 185 -4.56 9.91 -12.48
C ASN A 185 -4.84 9.06 -13.74
N ARG A 186 -4.08 7.98 -13.94
CA ARG A 186 -4.22 7.08 -15.10
C ARG A 186 -5.02 5.82 -14.79
N ALA A 187 -5.32 5.54 -13.53
CA ALA A 187 -5.97 4.32 -13.09
C ALA A 187 -7.49 4.52 -12.93
N LYS A 188 -8.28 3.57 -13.44
CA LYS A 188 -9.74 3.57 -13.33
C LYS A 188 -10.18 2.61 -12.24
N TYR A 189 -11.08 3.06 -11.38
CA TYR A 189 -11.65 2.30 -10.29
C TYR A 189 -13.17 2.36 -10.37
N ARG A 190 -13.84 1.23 -10.17
CA ARG A 190 -15.27 1.25 -9.89
C ARG A 190 -15.45 1.76 -8.47
N PHE A 191 -16.26 2.79 -8.29
CA PHE A 191 -16.57 3.29 -6.95
C PHE A 191 -17.55 2.33 -6.29
N LEU A 192 -17.10 1.73 -5.20
CA LEU A 192 -17.89 0.91 -4.30
C LEU A 192 -17.54 1.41 -2.90
N HIS A 193 -18.53 1.63 -2.06
CA HIS A 193 -18.37 2.29 -0.77
C HIS A 193 -19.37 1.77 0.26
N GLU A 194 -19.22 2.18 1.53
CA GLU A 194 -20.13 1.78 2.61
C GLU A 194 -21.15 2.84 2.96
N ASN A 195 -20.76 4.11 2.89
CA ASN A 195 -21.61 5.21 3.34
C ASN A 195 -22.51 5.72 2.21
N GLU A 196 -23.80 5.39 2.25
CA GLU A 196 -24.80 5.76 1.24
C GLU A 196 -24.94 7.28 1.03
N ASN A 197 -24.43 8.11 1.95
CA ASN A 197 -24.45 9.56 1.80
C ASN A 197 -23.43 10.09 0.80
N TYR A 198 -22.43 9.28 0.40
CA TYR A 198 -21.43 9.67 -0.57
C TYR A 198 -21.72 9.09 -1.96
N LYS A 199 -21.46 9.88 -3.00
CA LYS A 199 -21.39 9.42 -4.38
C LYS A 199 -19.96 9.56 -4.88
N ALA A 200 -19.70 9.12 -6.11
CA ALA A 200 -18.37 9.18 -6.72
C ALA A 200 -17.80 10.62 -6.81
N ASP A 201 -18.67 11.64 -6.80
CA ASP A 201 -18.35 13.07 -6.79
C ASP A 201 -17.54 13.52 -5.57
N VAL A 202 -17.61 12.81 -4.44
CA VAL A 202 -16.81 13.09 -3.22
C VAL A 202 -15.32 13.21 -3.54
N PHE A 203 -14.83 12.49 -4.56
CA PHE A 203 -13.44 12.53 -4.98
C PHE A 203 -12.96 13.90 -5.47
N ASN A 204 -13.87 14.79 -5.87
CA ASN A 204 -13.54 16.17 -6.23
C ASN A 204 -13.21 17.05 -5.00
N GLU A 205 -13.67 16.64 -3.81
CA GLU A 205 -13.50 17.38 -2.55
C GLU A 205 -12.35 16.82 -1.69
N LEU A 206 -11.79 15.66 -2.06
CA LEU A 206 -10.75 14.99 -1.28
C LEU A 206 -9.42 15.73 -1.35
N HIS A 207 -8.83 15.98 -0.18
CA HIS A 207 -7.43 16.36 -0.06
C HIS A 207 -6.56 15.10 -0.10
N PHE A 208 -5.90 14.89 -1.24
CA PHE A 208 -5.01 13.76 -1.42
C PHE A 208 -3.64 14.00 -0.77
N PHE A 209 -3.11 12.97 -0.12
CA PHE A 209 -1.79 13.04 0.50
C PHE A 209 -1.00 11.74 0.37
N GLU A 210 0.32 11.86 0.39
CA GLU A 210 1.23 10.74 0.66
C GLU A 210 1.44 10.66 2.17
N GLY A 211 1.19 9.49 2.76
CA GLY A 211 1.22 9.35 4.21
C GLY A 211 0.61 8.05 4.71
N LEU A 212 0.21 8.04 5.98
CA LEU A 212 -0.31 6.87 6.67
C LEU A 212 -1.56 7.25 7.48
N ILE A 213 -2.60 6.42 7.37
CA ILE A 213 -3.77 6.48 8.27
C ILE A 213 -3.63 5.31 9.24
N ASP A 214 -3.44 5.61 10.52
CA ASP A 214 -3.32 4.64 11.58
C ASP A 214 -4.70 4.28 12.13
N VAL A 215 -5.28 3.23 11.55
CA VAL A 215 -6.59 2.68 11.92
C VAL A 215 -6.58 1.94 13.25
N GLU A 216 -5.40 1.64 13.81
CA GLU A 216 -5.29 0.95 15.10
C GLU A 216 -5.50 1.91 16.28
N CYS A 217 -5.60 3.23 16.05
CA CYS A 217 -5.58 4.24 17.11
C CYS A 217 -6.96 4.60 17.68
N GLY A 218 -7.98 3.83 17.33
CA GLY A 218 -9.32 4.03 17.84
C GLY A 218 -9.40 3.64 19.31
N GLU A 219 -9.72 4.62 20.16
CA GLU A 219 -10.55 4.35 21.32
C GLU A 219 -11.88 3.82 20.77
N ILE A 220 -12.27 2.62 21.20
CA ILE A 220 -13.60 2.10 20.91
C ILE A 220 -14.54 2.92 21.79
N GLU A 221 -15.23 3.92 21.23
CA GLU A 221 -16.38 4.49 21.91
C GLU A 221 -17.45 3.38 21.95
N ASN A 222 -17.69 2.87 23.16
CA ASN A 222 -18.75 1.89 23.46
C ASN A 222 -20.13 2.54 23.40
#